data_AF-A0A078ISY7-F1
#
_entry.id   AF-A0A078ISY7-F1
#
_cell.length_a   1.000
_cell.length_b   1.000
_cell.length_c   1.000
_cell.angle_alpha   90.00
_cell.angle_beta   90.00
_cell.angle_gamma   90.00
#
_symmetry.space_group_name_H-M   'P 1'
#
loop_
_entity.id
_entity.type
_entity.pdbx_description
1 polymer ?
#
loop_
_entity_poly.entity_id
_entity_poly.type
_entity_poly.pdbx_seq_one_letter_code
_entity_poly.pdbx_strand_id
1 'polypeptide(L)'
;MCRFSLSPYVLKTLSTDKKGLFHTSFKVPDVYGVLQFKVEYKKLGYTKFSLSKQIPVKLYRHNEYQRFIPTAYPYYGACHTSLFFFFHTYTAAKGAYLLCVFNADG
;
A
#
# COMPACT_ATOMS: atom_id res chain seq x y z
N MET A 1 -10.90 -19.44 -16.88
CA MET A 1 -10.45 -20.60 -16.08
C MET A 1 -10.43 -20.23 -14.60
N CYS A 2 -11.48 -20.54 -13.85
CA CYS A 2 -11.55 -20.27 -12.41
C CYS A 2 -10.81 -21.38 -11.65
N ARG A 3 -9.58 -21.09 -11.20
CA ARG A 3 -8.82 -22.03 -10.38
C ARG A 3 -9.43 -22.00 -8.97
N PHE A 4 -10.25 -23.00 -8.65
CA PHE A 4 -10.62 -23.27 -7.26
C PHE A 4 -9.32 -23.56 -6.50
N SER A 5 -8.96 -22.71 -5.55
CA SER A 5 -7.94 -23.08 -4.58
C SER A 5 -8.49 -24.28 -3.82
N LEU A 6 -7.85 -25.45 -4.01
CA LEU A 6 -8.32 -26.72 -3.45
C LEU A 6 -8.31 -26.72 -1.91
N SER A 7 -7.63 -25.74 -1.30
CA SER A 7 -7.48 -25.59 0.14
C SER A 7 -7.89 -24.18 0.60
N PRO A 8 -8.67 -24.06 1.70
CA PRO A 8 -9.10 -22.78 2.24
C PRO A 8 -7.94 -22.07 2.94
N TYR A 9 -7.72 -20.79 2.62
CA TYR A 9 -6.65 -19.97 3.23
C TYR A 9 -6.95 -19.60 4.69
N VAL A 10 -8.21 -19.33 5.02
CA VAL A 10 -8.64 -18.90 6.35
C VAL A 10 -9.93 -19.63 6.72
N LEU A 11 -9.92 -20.31 7.86
CA LEU A 11 -11.09 -20.93 8.48
C LEU A 11 -11.42 -20.20 9.78
N LYS A 12 -12.62 -19.63 9.86
CA LYS A 12 -13.12 -18.92 11.05
C LYS A 12 -14.56 -19.30 11.30
N THR A 13 -14.92 -19.41 12.57
CA THR A 13 -16.31 -19.56 13.01
C THR A 13 -17.01 -18.20 13.00
N LEU A 14 -18.31 -18.20 12.74
CA LEU A 14 -19.14 -17.00 12.84
C LEU A 14 -19.50 -16.74 14.30
N SER A 15 -19.39 -15.48 14.74
CA SER A 15 -19.87 -15.07 16.06
C SER A 15 -21.32 -14.64 15.97
N THR A 16 -22.13 -15.03 16.96
CA THR A 16 -23.53 -14.65 17.06
C THR A 16 -23.64 -13.32 17.79
N ASP A 17 -24.18 -12.30 17.13
CA ASP A 17 -24.82 -11.20 17.85
C ASP A 17 -26.21 -11.72 18.24
N LYS A 18 -26.54 -11.73 19.54
CA LYS A 18 -27.71 -12.42 20.14
C LYS A 18 -29.09 -11.98 19.58
N LYS A 19 -29.08 -11.10 18.58
CA LYS A 19 -30.16 -10.59 17.76
C LYS A 19 -30.39 -11.40 16.46
N GLY A 20 -29.72 -12.54 16.30
CA GLY A 20 -29.89 -13.45 15.15
C GLY A 20 -29.00 -13.15 13.94
N LEU A 21 -28.05 -12.22 14.08
CA LEU A 21 -27.09 -11.86 13.03
C LEU A 21 -25.74 -12.53 13.31
N PHE A 22 -25.17 -13.14 12.26
CA PHE A 22 -23.87 -13.79 12.31
C PHE A 22 -22.83 -12.93 11.61
N HIS A 23 -21.75 -12.58 12.30
CA HIS A 23 -20.68 -11.75 11.77
C HIS A 23 -19.31 -12.30 12.13
N THR A 24 -18.32 -12.08 11.25
CA THR A 24 -16.91 -12.36 11.52
C THR A 24 -16.03 -11.38 10.76
N SER A 25 -15.02 -10.84 11.44
CA SER A 25 -14.00 -9.96 10.83
C SER A 25 -12.71 -10.74 10.70
N PHE A 26 -12.12 -10.75 9.51
CA PHE A 26 -10.82 -11.34 9.26
C PHE A 26 -10.01 -10.45 8.33
N LYS A 27 -8.68 -10.52 8.45
CA LYS A 27 -7.77 -9.88 7.51
C LYS A 27 -7.72 -10.71 6.23
N VAL A 28 -7.84 -10.04 5.08
CA VAL A 28 -7.71 -10.68 3.77
C VAL A 28 -6.28 -11.22 3.62
N PRO A 29 -6.09 -12.47 3.14
CA PRO A 29 -4.76 -13.00 2.89
C PRO A 29 -4.08 -12.22 1.76
N ASP A 30 -2.74 -12.14 1.81
CA ASP A 30 -1.93 -11.35 0.87
C ASP A 30 -1.73 -12.05 -0.49
N VAL A 31 -2.79 -12.67 -1.00
CA VAL A 31 -2.82 -13.39 -2.28
C VAL A 31 -3.69 -12.59 -3.24
N TYR A 32 -3.10 -12.19 -4.36
CA TYR A 32 -3.82 -11.48 -5.40
C TYR A 32 -4.67 -12.41 -6.25
N GLY A 33 -5.76 -11.86 -6.78
CA GLY A 33 -6.66 -12.58 -7.67
C GLY A 33 -8.07 -12.63 -7.12
N VAL A 34 -8.77 -13.73 -7.40
CA VAL A 34 -10.18 -13.84 -7.07
C VAL A 34 -10.38 -14.84 -5.94
N LEU A 35 -10.82 -14.34 -4.79
CA LEU A 35 -11.15 -15.17 -3.63
C LEU A 35 -12.64 -15.48 -3.63
N GLN A 36 -13.00 -16.62 -3.05
CA GLN A 36 -14.38 -17.02 -2.85
C GLN A 36 -14.63 -17.21 -1.35
N PHE A 37 -15.61 -16.49 -0.82
CA PHE A 37 -16.17 -16.74 0.49
C PHE A 37 -17.15 -17.89 0.38
N LYS A 38 -16.93 -18.94 1.16
CA LYS A 38 -17.78 -20.13 1.18
C LYS A 38 -18.22 -20.40 2.60
N VAL A 39 -19.54 -20.38 2.83
CA VAL A 39 -20.16 -20.73 4.10
C VAL A 39 -20.96 -22.00 3.86
N GLU A 40 -20.52 -23.10 4.47
CA GLU A 40 -21.22 -24.38 4.42
C GLU A 40 -21.69 -24.77 5.83
N TYR A 41 -23.00 -24.99 5.96
CA TYR A 41 -23.60 -25.53 7.17
C TYR A 41 -24.20 -26.91 6.88
N LYS A 42 -23.58 -27.95 7.44
CA LYS A 42 -24.00 -29.35 7.31
C LYS A 42 -24.13 -29.95 8.71
N LYS A 43 -25.36 -30.04 9.20
CA LYS A 43 -25.72 -30.73 10.45
C LYS A 43 -26.85 -31.71 10.17
N LEU A 44 -26.82 -32.87 10.82
CA LEU A 44 -27.89 -33.86 10.74
C LEU A 44 -29.18 -33.26 11.32
N GLY A 45 -30.31 -33.46 10.65
CA GLY A 45 -31.61 -32.93 11.09
C GLY A 45 -31.89 -31.45 10.72
N TYR A 46 -30.97 -30.77 10.04
CA TYR A 46 -31.17 -29.40 9.53
C TYR A 46 -31.01 -29.32 8.01
N THR A 47 -31.64 -28.32 7.40
CA THR A 47 -31.47 -28.04 5.97
C THR A 47 -30.02 -27.67 5.68
N LYS A 48 -29.42 -28.34 4.69
CA LYS A 48 -28.07 -28.02 4.22
C LYS A 48 -28.08 -26.65 3.58
N PHE A 49 -27.23 -25.75 4.05
CA PHE A 49 -27.09 -24.40 3.48
C PHE A 49 -25.66 -24.19 2.98
N SER A 50 -25.52 -23.78 1.72
CA SER A 50 -24.24 -23.43 1.11
C SER A 50 -24.34 -22.09 0.43
N LEU A 51 -23.60 -21.10 0.92
CA LEU A 51 -23.50 -19.78 0.34
C LEU A 51 -22.09 -19.55 -0.18
N SER A 52 -21.96 -19.14 -1.43
CA SER A 52 -20.67 -18.80 -2.03
C SER A 52 -20.71 -17.42 -2.68
N LYS A 53 -19.77 -16.54 -2.32
CA LYS A 53 -19.63 -15.21 -2.91
C LYS A 53 -18.21 -15.00 -3.41
N GLN A 54 -18.07 -14.63 -4.67
CA GLN A 54 -16.78 -14.35 -5.30
C GLN A 54 -16.42 -12.87 -5.13
N ILE A 55 -15.22 -12.57 -4.65
CA ILE A 55 -14.74 -11.21 -4.44
C ILE A 55 -13.32 -11.07 -5.01
N PRO A 56 -13.08 -10.10 -5.92
CA PRO A 56 -11.74 -9.80 -6.39
C PRO A 56 -10.93 -9.06 -5.32
N VAL A 57 -9.71 -9.52 -5.07
CA VAL A 57 -8.73 -8.83 -4.21
C VAL A 57 -7.79 -8.05 -5.12
N LYS A 58 -7.81 -6.73 -4.99
CA LYS A 58 -6.89 -5.83 -5.71
C LYS A 58 -5.57 -5.70 -4.94
N LEU A 59 -4.47 -5.58 -5.66
CA LEU A 59 -3.19 -5.15 -5.07
C LEU A 59 -3.27 -3.68 -4.65
N TYR A 60 -2.37 -3.30 -3.75
CA TYR A 60 -2.13 -1.91 -3.42
C TYR A 60 -1.71 -1.12 -4.66
N ARG A 61 -2.31 0.06 -4.84
CA ARG A 61 -1.89 0.99 -5.88
C ARG A 61 -0.59 1.68 -5.46
N HIS A 62 0.18 2.19 -6.41
CA HIS A 62 1.39 2.97 -6.13
C HIS A 62 1.17 4.16 -5.18
N ASN A 63 -0.04 4.70 -5.10
CA ASN A 63 -0.40 5.81 -4.22
C ASN A 63 -0.79 5.39 -2.79
N GLU A 64 -1.01 4.09 -2.56
CA GLU A 64 -1.45 3.53 -1.29
C GLU A 64 -0.27 3.09 -0.41
N TYR A 65 0.96 3.10 -0.94
CA TYR A 65 2.16 2.87 -0.16
C TYR A 65 2.43 4.03 0.80
N GLN A 66 2.99 3.70 1.96
CA GLN A 66 3.41 4.68 2.95
C GLN A 66 4.46 5.63 2.35
N ARG A 67 4.19 6.93 2.42
CA ARG A 67 5.16 7.98 2.10
C ARG A 67 5.98 8.30 3.35
N PHE A 68 7.23 8.72 3.14
CA PHE A 68 8.17 9.14 4.18
C PHE A 68 8.47 8.04 5.20
N ILE A 69 9.25 7.06 4.76
CA ILE A 69 9.76 6.00 5.62
C ILE A 69 10.97 6.57 6.40
N PRO A 70 11.03 6.43 7.74
CA PRO A 70 12.09 7.06 8.53
C PRO A 70 13.48 6.56 8.19
N THR A 71 13.60 5.32 7.71
CA THR A 71 14.87 4.74 7.25
C THR A 71 15.40 5.40 5.96
N ALA A 72 14.55 6.10 5.21
CA ALA A 72 14.89 6.76 3.96
C ALA A 72 15.20 8.27 4.11
N TYR A 73 15.13 8.83 5.33
CA TYR A 73 15.51 10.23 5.60
C TYR A 73 16.88 10.66 5.06
N PRO A 74 17.97 9.86 5.14
CA PRO A 74 19.26 10.29 4.60
C PRO A 74 19.21 10.58 3.09
N TYR A 75 18.42 9.84 2.32
CA TYR A 75 18.28 10.05 0.88
C TYR A 75 17.47 11.31 0.57
N TYR A 76 16.38 11.56 1.31
CA TYR A 76 15.61 12.80 1.16
C TYR A 76 16.47 14.04 1.48
N GLY A 77 17.31 13.95 2.51
CA GLY A 77 18.27 14.99 2.86
C GLY A 77 19.35 15.19 1.79
N ALA A 78 19.95 14.11 1.29
CA ALA A 78 20.99 14.16 0.27
C ALA A 78 20.53 14.92 -1.00
N CYS A 79 19.34 14.59 -1.51
CA CYS A 79 18.75 15.30 -2.67
C CYS A 79 18.56 16.80 -2.41
N HIS A 80 18.19 17.17 -1.18
CA HIS A 80 18.04 18.58 -0.81
C HIS A 80 19.39 19.29 -0.73
N THR A 81 20.40 18.64 -0.12
CA THR A 81 21.75 19.20 0.00
C THR A 81 22.43 19.40 -1.36
N SER A 82 22.24 18.50 -2.32
CA SER A 82 22.83 18.62 -3.65
C SER A 82 22.27 19.82 -4.42
N LEU A 83 20.96 20.07 -4.32
CA LEU A 83 20.31 21.22 -4.95
C LEU A 83 20.76 22.54 -4.30
N PHE A 84 20.83 22.57 -2.96
CA PHE A 84 21.28 23.74 -2.23
C PHE A 84 22.73 24.10 -2.58
N PHE A 85 23.61 23.10 -2.61
CA PHE A 85 25.01 23.27 -2.96
C PHE A 85 25.18 23.84 -4.37
N PHE A 86 24.51 23.24 -5.36
CA PHE A 86 24.55 23.71 -6.75
C PHE A 86 24.11 25.17 -6.87
N PHE A 87 23.00 25.53 -6.23
CA PHE A 87 22.47 26.89 -6.26
C PHE A 87 23.41 27.90 -5.60
N HIS A 88 24.00 27.53 -4.45
CA HIS A 88 24.95 28.37 -3.73
C HIS A 88 26.21 28.63 -4.56
N THR A 89 26.80 27.58 -5.17
CA THR A 89 27.98 27.75 -6.03
C THR A 89 27.69 28.54 -7.29
N TYR A 90 26.51 28.35 -7.90
CA TYR A 90 26.11 29.09 -9.11
C TYR A 90 25.95 30.59 -8.83
N THR A 91 25.37 30.95 -7.69
CA THR A 91 25.19 32.34 -7.28
C THR A 91 26.54 33.00 -6.96
N ALA A 92 27.43 32.29 -6.25
CA ALA A 92 28.78 32.76 -5.96
C ALA A 92 29.60 32.96 -7.25
N ALA A 93 29.54 32.01 -8.20
CA ALA A 93 30.23 32.11 -9.48
C ALA A 93 29.73 33.27 -10.34
N LYS A 94 28.40 33.49 -10.39
CA LYS A 94 27.82 34.62 -11.10
C LYS A 94 28.19 35.97 -10.46
N GLY A 95 28.24 36.03 -9.13
CA GLY A 95 28.69 37.22 -8.39
C GLY A 95 30.16 37.54 -8.64
N ALA A 96 31.03 36.52 -8.65
CA ALA A 96 32.45 36.69 -8.98
C ALA A 96 32.66 37.17 -10.42
N TYR A 97 31.94 36.59 -11.39
CA TYR A 97 32.01 37.04 -12.79
C TYR A 97 31.60 38.51 -12.94
N LEU A 98 30.52 38.94 -12.29
CA LEU A 98 30.05 40.32 -12.36
C LEU A 98 31.05 41.32 -11.75
N LEU A 99 31.69 40.96 -10.63
CA LEU A 99 32.74 41.75 -10.00
C LEU A 99 34.00 41.84 -10.87
N CYS A 100 34.37 40.76 -11.56
CA CYS A 100 35.48 40.76 -12.51
C CYS A 100 35.20 41.68 -13.71
N VAL A 101 33.99 41.65 -14.27
CA VAL A 101 33.61 42.56 -15.37
C VAL A 101 33.61 44.01 -14.89
N PHE A 102 33.04 44.29 -13.72
CA PHE A 102 33.02 45.66 -13.18
C PHE A 102 34.41 46.22 -12.83
N ASN A 103 35.37 45.37 -12.44
CA ASN A 103 36.77 45.79 -12.24
C ASN A 103 37.58 45.89 -13.54
N ALA A 104 37.12 45.28 -14.64
CA ALA A 104 37.81 45.35 -15.93
C ALA A 104 37.43 46.60 -16.75
N ASP A 105 36.26 47.18 -16.48
CA ASP A 105 35.73 48.37 -17.15
C ASP A 105 36.09 49.70 -16.44
N GLY A 106 37.00 49.68 -15.46
CA GLY A 106 37.41 50.83 -14.63
C GLY A 106 38.87 51.26 -14.81
#